data_AF-A0A950SJL7-F1
#
_entry.id   AF-A0A950SJL7-F1
#
_cell.length_a   1.000
_cell.length_b   1.000
_cell.length_c   1.000
_cell.angle_alpha   90.00
_cell.angle_beta   90.00
_cell.angle_gamma   90.00
#
_symmetry.space_group_name_H-M   'P 1'
#
loop_
_entity.id
_entity.type
_entity.pdbx_description
1 polymer ?
#
loop_
_entity_poly.entity_id
_entity_poly.type
_entity_poly.pdbx_seq_one_letter_code
_entity_poly.pdbx_strand_id
1 'polypeptide(L)'
;MKVRGGRVQKKNNWRLDRDDYFAVPQAEIRIDRRDPGWGHRHLITVAQLRTFVDLLPDWDAVAVGLRAIVLDSADDCMGWHDRGVVAICAWEHELWWDVVELDWVLEHQRVLDRIGVEHRLLTKQEAFERSCDVGLPKHLRALERRFVEKRQCAEICWSEAQARAFQLLHILPHELGHHHDRMTTASRRQSARGEPYAERYAHQVMDVVWPAYARRFGL
;
A
#
# COMPACT_ATOMS: atom_id res chain seq x y z
N MET A 1 -9.50 -38.95 4.07
CA MET A 1 -9.02 -39.89 5.10
C MET A 1 -7.66 -40.44 4.70
N LYS A 2 -6.74 -40.65 5.63
CA LYS A 2 -5.50 -41.42 5.41
C LYS A 2 -5.49 -42.54 6.44
N VAL A 3 -5.42 -43.79 5.99
CA VAL A 3 -5.34 -44.96 6.87
C VAL A 3 -3.90 -45.42 6.89
N ARG A 4 -3.30 -45.54 8.09
CA ARG A 4 -1.98 -46.15 8.30
C ARG A 4 -2.15 -47.24 9.37
N GLY A 5 -1.77 -48.47 9.05
CA GLY A 5 -1.82 -49.60 9.99
C GLY A 5 -3.24 -49.93 10.51
N GLY A 6 -4.27 -49.79 9.66
CA GLY A 6 -5.66 -50.14 10.05
C GLY A 6 -6.37 -49.10 10.93
N ARG A 7 -5.73 -47.99 11.29
CA ARG A 7 -6.37 -46.87 12.00
C ARG A 7 -6.57 -45.67 11.10
N VAL A 8 -7.77 -45.09 11.13
CA VAL A 8 -8.08 -43.82 10.46
C VAL A 8 -7.35 -42.72 11.21
N GLN A 9 -6.42 -42.04 10.52
CA GLN A 9 -5.82 -40.82 11.06
C GLN A 9 -6.54 -39.59 10.49
N LYS A 10 -6.75 -38.61 11.37
CA LYS A 10 -7.31 -37.30 11.00
C LYS A 10 -6.35 -36.65 10.01
N LYS A 11 -6.80 -36.47 8.76
CA LYS A 11 -5.93 -36.06 7.64
C LYS A 11 -5.34 -34.66 7.86
N ASN A 12 -5.98 -33.83 8.68
CA ASN A 12 -5.48 -32.51 9.02
C ASN A 12 -5.68 -32.26 10.53
N ASN A 13 -4.59 -32.02 11.26
CA ASN A 13 -4.60 -31.56 12.64
C ASN A 13 -4.52 -30.02 12.67
N TRP A 14 -5.49 -29.35 12.02
CA TRP A 14 -5.58 -27.90 12.04
C TRP A 14 -5.82 -27.44 13.48
N ARG A 15 -4.84 -26.76 14.06
CA ARG A 15 -5.06 -25.89 15.21
C ARG A 15 -5.32 -24.50 14.64
N LEU A 16 -6.32 -23.81 15.20
CA LEU A 16 -6.52 -22.40 14.90
C LEU A 16 -5.24 -21.68 15.29
N ASP A 17 -4.64 -20.98 14.34
CA ASP A 17 -3.50 -20.14 14.63
C ASP A 17 -4.00 -18.97 15.50
N ARG A 18 -3.41 -18.79 16.68
CA ARG A 18 -3.81 -17.69 17.57
C ARG A 18 -3.36 -16.33 17.02
N ASP A 19 -2.41 -16.36 16.10
CA ASP A 19 -1.89 -15.18 15.41
C ASP A 19 -2.70 -14.83 14.15
N ASP A 20 -3.70 -15.64 13.80
CA ASP A 20 -4.66 -15.30 12.74
C ASP A 20 -5.60 -14.18 13.21
N TYR A 21 -5.21 -12.94 12.93
CA TYR A 21 -5.99 -11.73 13.24
C TYR A 21 -7.27 -11.57 12.41
N PHE A 22 -7.52 -12.43 11.41
CA PHE A 22 -8.83 -12.51 10.75
C PHE A 22 -9.79 -13.39 11.54
N ALA A 23 -9.31 -14.52 12.06
CA ALA A 23 -10.12 -15.51 12.76
C ALA A 23 -10.22 -15.29 14.28
N VAL A 24 -9.22 -14.67 14.90
CA VAL A 24 -9.10 -14.53 16.36
C VAL A 24 -8.98 -13.05 16.75
N PRO A 25 -9.83 -12.55 17.67
CA PRO A 25 -9.66 -11.22 18.24
C PRO A 25 -8.30 -11.08 18.93
N GLN A 26 -7.60 -9.98 18.66
CA GLN A 26 -6.29 -9.71 19.22
C GLN A 26 -6.43 -8.76 20.43
N ALA A 27 -5.61 -8.98 21.46
CA ALA A 27 -5.55 -8.10 22.63
C ALA A 27 -4.83 -6.77 22.32
N GLU A 28 -3.94 -6.79 21.32
CA GLU A 28 -3.15 -5.66 20.85
C GLU A 28 -3.15 -5.66 19.31
N ILE A 29 -2.94 -4.49 18.72
CA ILE A 29 -2.77 -4.38 17.26
C ILE A 29 -1.47 -5.07 16.86
N ARG A 30 -1.58 -6.08 16.00
CA ARG A 30 -0.44 -6.80 15.46
C ARG A 30 0.30 -5.96 14.42
N ILE A 31 1.61 -6.10 14.35
CA ILE A 31 2.40 -5.54 13.26
C ILE A 31 3.24 -6.66 12.67
N ASP A 32 2.86 -7.06 11.46
CA ASP A 32 3.39 -8.23 10.80
C ASP A 32 4.11 -7.86 9.51
N ARG A 33 5.06 -8.69 9.11
CA ARG A 33 5.83 -8.53 7.88
C ARG A 33 5.86 -9.84 7.12
N ARG A 34 5.32 -9.83 5.91
CA ARG A 34 5.32 -10.96 4.98
C ARG A 34 6.50 -10.88 4.03
N ASP A 35 6.73 -11.95 3.28
CA ASP A 35 7.73 -11.97 2.21
C ASP A 35 7.32 -10.96 1.11
N PRO A 36 8.17 -10.00 0.71
CA PRO A 36 7.81 -8.99 -0.29
C PRO A 36 7.53 -9.58 -1.68
N GLY A 37 8.01 -10.79 -1.97
CA GLY A 37 7.96 -11.40 -3.29
C GLY A 37 9.19 -11.08 -4.15
N TRP A 38 9.34 -11.83 -5.24
CA TRP A 38 10.50 -11.72 -6.13
C TRP A 38 10.55 -10.34 -6.82
N GLY A 39 11.73 -9.72 -6.89
CA GLY A 39 11.92 -8.39 -7.50
C GLY A 39 11.51 -7.20 -6.62
N HIS A 40 10.99 -7.46 -5.42
CA HIS A 40 10.42 -6.43 -4.54
C HIS A 40 11.10 -6.39 -3.18
N ARG A 41 10.92 -5.27 -2.46
CA ARG A 41 11.39 -5.10 -1.09
C ARG A 41 10.43 -4.24 -0.27
N HIS A 42 10.46 -4.47 1.03
CA HIS A 42 9.85 -3.56 2.00
C HIS A 42 10.77 -2.36 2.21
N LEU A 43 10.24 -1.15 2.03
CA LEU A 43 10.97 0.11 2.23
C LEU A 43 10.93 0.60 3.70
N ILE A 44 10.04 -0.01 4.47
CA ILE A 44 9.82 0.29 5.87
C ILE A 44 10.11 -0.98 6.68
N THR A 45 10.80 -0.82 7.80
CA THR A 45 10.94 -1.87 8.82
C THR A 45 9.80 -1.81 9.83
N VAL A 46 9.49 -2.91 10.52
CA VAL A 46 8.50 -2.92 11.62
C VAL A 46 8.81 -1.87 12.69
N ALA A 47 10.09 -1.60 12.97
CA ALA A 47 10.49 -0.57 13.94
C ALA A 47 10.18 0.86 13.46
N GLN A 48 10.41 1.14 12.17
CA GLN A 48 10.03 2.43 11.56
C GLN A 48 8.51 2.59 11.51
N LEU A 49 7.78 1.53 11.19
CA LEU A 49 6.32 1.54 11.21
C LEU A 49 5.78 1.85 12.61
N ARG A 50 6.29 1.20 13.65
CA ARG A 50 5.95 1.51 15.05
C ARG A 50 6.23 2.97 15.40
N THR A 51 7.44 3.43 15.06
CA THR A 51 7.84 4.83 15.30
C THR A 51 6.90 5.80 14.60
N PHE A 52 6.42 5.48 13.40
CA PHE A 52 5.50 6.34 12.66
C PHE A 52 4.09 6.31 13.25
N VAL A 53 3.59 5.15 13.67
CA VAL A 53 2.29 5.02 14.34
C VAL A 53 2.23 5.90 15.59
N ASP A 54 3.33 5.98 16.36
CA ASP A 54 3.42 6.86 17.53
C ASP A 54 3.31 8.36 17.19
N LEU A 55 3.47 8.74 15.92
CA LEU A 55 3.30 10.13 15.45
C LEU A 55 1.86 10.43 15.00
N LEU A 56 1.02 9.42 14.78
CA LEU A 56 -0.30 9.61 14.19
C LEU A 56 -1.23 10.36 15.17
N PRO A 57 -1.95 11.40 14.69
CA PRO A 57 -2.95 12.07 15.51
C PRO A 57 -4.15 11.17 15.74
N ASP A 58 -4.84 11.37 16.88
CA ASP A 58 -6.11 10.71 17.21
C ASP A 58 -6.08 9.17 17.09
N TRP A 59 -4.93 8.57 17.39
CA TRP A 59 -4.71 7.14 17.24
C TRP A 59 -5.77 6.29 17.95
N ASP A 60 -6.21 6.70 19.15
CA ASP A 60 -7.25 5.99 19.91
C ASP A 60 -8.57 5.84 19.13
N ALA A 61 -8.92 6.83 18.29
CA ALA A 61 -10.12 6.76 17.47
C ALA A 61 -9.93 5.88 16.22
N VAL A 62 -8.77 6.01 15.58
CA VAL A 62 -8.43 5.30 14.34
C VAL A 62 -8.20 3.81 14.59
N ALA A 63 -7.61 3.48 15.74
CA ALA A 63 -7.31 2.13 16.19
C ALA A 63 -8.57 1.31 16.52
N VAL A 64 -9.74 1.93 16.68
CA VAL A 64 -10.97 1.20 16.98
C VAL A 64 -11.23 0.15 15.92
N GLY A 65 -11.33 -1.12 16.32
CA GLY A 65 -11.56 -2.24 15.42
C GLY A 65 -10.38 -2.62 14.52
N LEU A 66 -9.25 -1.91 14.60
CA LEU A 66 -8.00 -2.29 13.96
C LEU A 66 -7.40 -3.47 14.72
N ARG A 67 -6.92 -4.48 13.99
CA ARG A 67 -6.39 -5.74 14.49
C ARG A 67 -4.95 -5.95 14.08
N ALA A 68 -4.58 -5.50 12.87
CA ALA A 68 -3.22 -5.60 12.38
C ALA A 68 -2.85 -4.49 11.39
N ILE A 69 -1.56 -4.15 11.35
CA ILE A 69 -0.92 -3.43 10.24
C ILE A 69 0.11 -4.37 9.62
N VAL A 70 0.06 -4.55 8.30
CA VAL A 70 0.86 -5.56 7.60
C VAL A 70 1.78 -4.90 6.58
N LEU A 71 3.06 -5.26 6.61
CA LEU A 71 3.94 -5.05 5.46
C LEU A 71 3.77 -6.27 4.55
N ASP A 72 3.02 -6.11 3.47
CA ASP A 72 2.56 -7.22 2.61
C ASP A 72 3.39 -7.37 1.32
N SER A 73 3.23 -8.49 0.63
CA SER A 73 3.85 -8.68 -0.69
C SER A 73 3.42 -7.60 -1.67
N ALA A 74 4.20 -7.41 -2.73
CA ALA A 74 3.79 -6.58 -3.85
C ALA A 74 2.50 -7.14 -4.49
N ASP A 75 1.62 -6.23 -4.91
CA ASP A 75 0.35 -6.54 -5.57
C ASP A 75 0.00 -5.41 -6.56
N ASP A 76 -1.16 -5.48 -7.22
CA ASP A 76 -1.67 -4.44 -8.13
C ASP A 76 -2.09 -3.13 -7.43
N CYS A 77 -1.91 -3.04 -6.11
CA CYS A 77 -2.19 -1.88 -5.28
C CYS A 77 -0.98 -1.54 -4.38
N MET A 78 -0.91 -0.27 -3.96
CA MET A 78 0.17 0.21 -3.08
C MET A 78 -0.07 -0.11 -1.60
N GLY A 79 -1.33 -0.38 -1.24
CA GLY A 79 -1.82 -0.71 0.08
C GLY A 79 -3.26 -1.19 -0.03
N TRP A 80 -3.77 -1.78 1.05
CA TRP A 80 -5.16 -2.21 1.10
C TRP A 80 -5.68 -2.22 2.54
N HIS A 81 -7.00 -2.23 2.68
CA HIS A 81 -7.67 -2.38 3.97
C HIS A 81 -8.77 -3.48 3.92
N ASP A 82 -8.82 -4.37 4.90
CA ASP A 82 -9.93 -5.31 5.06
C ASP A 82 -10.12 -5.76 6.50
N ARG A 83 -11.38 -5.79 6.97
CA ARG A 83 -11.81 -6.40 8.26
C ARG A 83 -10.91 -6.07 9.47
N GLY A 84 -10.48 -4.81 9.59
CA GLY A 84 -9.60 -4.37 10.68
C GLY A 84 -8.12 -4.65 10.42
N VAL A 85 -7.73 -4.86 9.17
CA VAL A 85 -6.35 -4.98 8.73
C VAL A 85 -6.07 -3.87 7.75
N VAL A 86 -4.93 -3.23 7.89
CA VAL A 86 -4.38 -2.27 6.92
C VAL A 86 -3.03 -2.79 6.47
N ALA A 87 -2.73 -2.68 5.18
CA ALA A 87 -1.49 -3.16 4.61
C ALA A 87 -0.79 -2.09 3.77
N ILE A 88 0.53 -2.17 3.76
CA ILE A 88 1.42 -1.45 2.86
C ILE A 88 2.13 -2.51 2.02
N CYS A 89 2.00 -2.43 0.70
CA CYS A 89 2.59 -3.40 -0.22
C CYS A 89 4.08 -3.11 -0.43
N ALA A 90 4.86 -4.17 -0.65
CA ALA A 90 6.26 -4.05 -1.06
C ALA A 90 6.37 -3.37 -2.43
N TRP A 91 7.48 -2.66 -2.65
CA TRP A 91 7.76 -1.96 -3.91
C TRP A 91 8.89 -2.62 -4.67
N GLU A 92 8.96 -2.36 -5.97
CA GLU A 92 10.06 -2.82 -6.82
C GLU A 92 11.42 -2.37 -6.30
N HIS A 93 12.44 -3.21 -6.48
CA HIS A 93 13.76 -2.97 -5.91
C HIS A 93 14.40 -1.67 -6.42
N GLU A 94 14.24 -1.42 -7.72
CA GLU A 94 14.87 -0.32 -8.46
C GLU A 94 14.26 1.05 -8.17
N LEU A 95 13.04 1.09 -7.58
CA LEU A 95 12.34 2.33 -7.25
C LEU A 95 12.25 3.30 -8.43
N TRP A 96 12.06 2.75 -9.63
CA TRP A 96 11.87 3.50 -10.85
C TRP A 96 10.53 3.11 -11.44
N TRP A 97 9.58 4.05 -11.40
CA TRP A 97 8.31 3.89 -12.08
C TRP A 97 8.46 4.49 -13.46
N ASP A 98 8.74 3.64 -14.43
CA ASP A 98 9.18 4.00 -15.76
C ASP A 98 8.05 4.45 -16.69
N VAL A 99 6.80 4.09 -16.36
CA VAL A 99 5.55 4.56 -16.99
C VAL A 99 4.46 4.75 -15.93
N VAL A 100 4.18 6.00 -15.58
CA VAL A 100 3.08 6.41 -14.69
C VAL A 100 2.13 7.33 -15.45
N GLU A 101 0.82 7.20 -15.27
CA GLU A 101 -0.15 8.12 -15.86
C GLU A 101 -0.04 9.51 -15.25
N LEU A 102 -0.06 10.56 -16.08
CA LEU A 102 0.04 11.93 -15.59
C LEU A 102 -1.12 12.30 -14.68
N ASP A 103 -2.32 11.76 -14.91
CA ASP A 103 -3.48 11.98 -14.04
C ASP A 103 -3.19 11.49 -12.61
N TRP A 104 -2.51 10.34 -12.46
CA TRP A 104 -2.05 9.85 -11.16
C TRP A 104 -1.07 10.83 -10.52
N VAL A 105 -0.09 11.34 -11.28
CA VAL A 105 0.88 12.33 -10.77
C VAL A 105 0.17 13.60 -10.28
N LEU A 106 -0.83 14.07 -11.02
CA LEU A 106 -1.61 15.26 -10.67
C LEU A 106 -2.50 15.03 -9.45
N GLU A 107 -3.14 13.87 -9.35
CA GLU A 107 -3.94 13.46 -8.18
C GLU A 107 -3.07 13.41 -6.91
N HIS A 108 -1.82 12.96 -7.03
CA HIS A 108 -0.88 12.81 -5.91
C HIS A 108 0.08 14.00 -5.76
N GLN A 109 -0.07 15.06 -6.55
CA GLN A 109 0.88 16.18 -6.61
C GLN A 109 1.19 16.77 -5.23
N ARG A 110 0.17 16.88 -4.36
CA ARG A 110 0.33 17.44 -3.01
C ARG A 110 1.39 16.70 -2.19
N VAL A 111 1.38 15.37 -2.21
CA VAL A 111 2.37 14.58 -1.46
C VAL A 111 3.71 14.56 -2.20
N LEU A 112 3.71 14.42 -3.53
CA LEU A 112 4.92 14.40 -4.35
C LEU A 112 5.73 15.70 -4.17
N ASP A 113 5.08 16.86 -4.26
CA ASP A 113 5.70 18.16 -4.02
C ASP A 113 6.24 18.27 -2.59
N ARG A 114 5.48 17.76 -1.60
CA ARG A 114 5.88 17.82 -0.19
C ARG A 114 7.17 17.06 0.08
N ILE A 115 7.34 15.89 -0.53
CA ILE A 115 8.52 15.03 -0.36
C ILE A 115 9.61 15.30 -1.41
N GLY A 116 9.41 16.29 -2.29
CA GLY A 116 10.37 16.71 -3.30
C GLY A 116 10.61 15.67 -4.39
N VAL A 117 9.58 14.92 -4.78
CA VAL A 117 9.67 13.95 -5.88
C VAL A 117 9.50 14.66 -7.21
N GLU A 118 10.51 14.54 -8.06
CA GLU A 118 10.47 15.03 -9.43
C GLU A 118 9.92 13.93 -10.37
N HIS A 119 9.27 14.37 -11.44
CA HIS A 119 8.80 13.49 -12.50
C HIS A 119 9.15 14.09 -13.85
N ARG A 120 9.42 13.23 -14.84
CA ARG A 120 9.70 13.66 -16.22
C ARG A 120 8.61 13.17 -17.15
N LEU A 121 8.00 14.08 -17.90
CA LEU A 121 7.06 13.72 -18.95
C LEU A 121 7.74 12.89 -20.04
N LEU A 122 7.07 11.82 -20.44
CA LEU A 122 7.51 10.95 -21.52
C LEU A 122 6.87 11.38 -22.83
N THR A 123 7.64 11.27 -23.91
CA THR A 123 7.06 11.26 -25.25
C THR A 123 6.20 10.01 -25.44
N LYS A 124 5.26 10.07 -26.39
CA LYS A 124 4.42 8.91 -26.73
C LYS A 124 5.25 7.70 -27.17
N GLN A 125 6.38 7.94 -27.82
CA GLN A 125 7.30 6.89 -28.25
C GLN A 125 7.98 6.23 -27.05
N GLU A 126 8.57 7.02 -26.13
CA GLU A 126 9.21 6.49 -24.91
C GLU A 126 8.22 5.70 -24.05
N ALA A 127 7.02 6.25 -23.82
CA ALA A 127 6.00 5.57 -23.03
C ALA A 127 5.57 4.25 -23.69
N PHE A 128 5.45 4.20 -25.03
CA PHE A 128 5.12 2.97 -25.75
C PHE A 128 6.23 1.93 -25.62
N GLU A 129 7.49 2.32 -25.85
CA GLU A 129 8.65 1.44 -25.78
C GLU A 129 8.84 0.80 -24.41
N ARG A 130 8.49 1.51 -23.34
CA ARG A 130 8.61 1.03 -21.96
C ARG A 130 7.39 0.25 -21.48
N SER A 131 6.19 0.64 -21.92
CA SER A 131 4.96 -0.10 -21.59
C SER A 131 4.89 -1.48 -22.23
N CYS A 132 5.55 -1.66 -23.38
CA CYS A 132 5.51 -2.92 -24.12
C CYS A 132 6.50 -3.93 -23.56
N ASP A 133 5.98 -4.97 -22.91
CA ASP A 133 6.75 -6.20 -22.75
C ASP A 133 7.07 -6.76 -24.14
N VAL A 134 8.36 -6.92 -24.42
CA VAL A 134 8.92 -7.32 -25.73
C VAL A 134 8.33 -8.66 -26.21
N GLY A 135 7.78 -9.46 -25.29
CA GLY A 135 7.12 -10.75 -25.51
C GLY A 135 5.64 -10.73 -25.90
N LEU A 136 4.93 -9.60 -25.88
CA LEU A 136 3.46 -9.60 -26.06
C LEU A 136 3.00 -9.91 -27.51
N PRO A 137 1.90 -10.67 -27.70
CA PRO A 137 1.25 -10.82 -29.01
C PRO A 137 0.91 -9.49 -29.68
N LYS A 138 0.99 -9.42 -31.02
CA LYS A 138 0.77 -8.17 -31.81
C LYS A 138 -0.54 -7.42 -31.48
N HIS A 139 -1.61 -8.14 -31.15
CA HIS A 139 -2.91 -7.52 -30.84
C HIS A 139 -2.93 -6.86 -29.45
N LEU A 140 -2.16 -7.36 -28.48
CA LEU A 140 -1.99 -6.73 -27.17
C LEU A 140 -1.11 -5.48 -27.29
N ARG A 141 -0.03 -5.53 -28.08
CA ARG A 141 0.77 -4.33 -28.40
C ARG A 141 -0.04 -3.21 -29.05
N ALA A 142 -1.03 -3.54 -29.88
CA ALA A 142 -1.92 -2.55 -30.48
C ALA A 142 -2.88 -1.91 -29.46
N LEU A 143 -3.29 -2.64 -28.42
CA LEU A 143 -4.08 -2.12 -27.32
C LEU A 143 -3.24 -1.23 -26.39
N GLU A 144 -2.01 -1.65 -26.05
CA GLU A 144 -1.04 -0.84 -25.29
C GLU A 144 -0.70 0.46 -26.02
N ARG A 145 -0.48 0.39 -27.34
CA ARG A 145 -0.30 1.59 -28.16
C ARG A 145 -1.47 2.55 -28.02
N ARG A 146 -2.71 2.06 -28.12
CA ARG A 146 -3.92 2.89 -27.95
C ARG A 146 -4.05 3.46 -26.54
N PHE A 147 -3.60 2.73 -25.52
CA PHE A 147 -3.58 3.19 -24.14
C PHE A 147 -2.61 4.36 -23.97
N VAL A 148 -1.35 4.20 -24.42
CA VAL A 148 -0.31 5.24 -24.34
C VAL A 148 -0.62 6.43 -25.25
N GLU A 149 -1.16 6.21 -26.45
CA GLU A 149 -1.51 7.30 -27.38
C GLU A 149 -2.54 8.25 -26.78
N LYS A 150 -3.47 7.73 -25.96
CA LYS A 150 -4.53 8.55 -25.35
C LYS A 150 -4.12 9.23 -24.04
N ARG A 151 -3.09 8.75 -23.35
CA ARG A 151 -2.71 9.21 -22.01
C ARG A 151 -1.34 9.89 -21.98
N GLN A 152 -1.20 10.96 -21.24
CA GLN A 152 0.13 11.50 -20.95
C GLN A 152 0.75 10.65 -19.84
N CYS A 153 2.03 10.33 -19.99
CA CYS A 153 2.75 9.51 -19.02
C CYS A 153 4.00 10.26 -18.56
N ALA A 154 4.45 9.93 -17.36
CA ALA A 154 5.69 10.40 -16.78
C ALA A 154 6.51 9.20 -16.26
N GLU A 155 7.80 9.42 -16.03
CA GLU A 155 8.60 8.56 -15.18
C GLU A 155 8.85 9.23 -13.83
N ILE A 156 9.00 8.41 -12.79
CA ILE A 156 9.37 8.83 -11.44
C ILE A 156 10.52 7.97 -10.94
N CYS A 157 11.64 8.61 -10.59
CA CYS A 157 12.78 7.96 -9.95
C CYS A 157 12.77 8.33 -8.46
N TRP A 158 12.47 7.35 -7.60
CA TRP A 158 12.40 7.60 -6.17
C TRP A 158 13.75 7.35 -5.52
N SER A 159 14.16 8.24 -4.62
CA SER A 159 15.06 7.84 -3.56
C SER A 159 14.33 6.92 -2.57
N GLU A 160 15.08 6.08 -1.86
CA GLU A 160 14.50 5.23 -0.82
C GLU A 160 13.82 6.06 0.29
N ALA A 161 14.33 7.26 0.58
CA ALA A 161 13.73 8.16 1.55
C ALA A 161 12.38 8.72 1.08
N GLN A 162 12.27 9.13 -0.19
CA GLN A 162 11.02 9.60 -0.78
C GLN A 162 9.99 8.47 -0.85
N ALA A 163 10.38 7.28 -1.32
CA ALA A 163 9.47 6.14 -1.42
C ALA A 163 8.94 5.71 -0.04
N ARG A 164 9.81 5.68 0.98
CA ARG A 164 9.41 5.45 2.38
C ARG A 164 8.48 6.55 2.89
N ALA A 165 8.77 7.82 2.57
CA ALA A 165 7.92 8.94 2.96
C ALA A 165 6.54 8.86 2.33
N PHE A 166 6.46 8.48 1.05
CA PHE A 166 5.19 8.26 0.38
C PHE A 166 4.37 7.12 1.01
N GLN A 167 5.02 5.99 1.33
CA GLN A 167 4.36 4.88 2.04
C GLN A 167 3.83 5.28 3.42
N LEU A 168 4.61 6.03 4.20
CA LEU A 168 4.22 6.40 5.57
C LEU A 168 3.28 7.61 5.63
N LEU A 169 3.48 8.65 4.83
CA LEU A 169 2.71 9.89 4.91
C LEU A 169 1.44 9.88 4.08
N HIS A 170 1.32 8.96 3.12
CA HIS A 170 0.18 8.92 2.23
C HIS A 170 -0.50 7.54 2.20
N ILE A 171 0.19 6.47 1.77
CA ILE A 171 -0.45 5.15 1.62
C ILE A 171 -1.03 4.64 2.96
N LEU A 172 -0.22 4.56 4.01
CA LEU A 172 -0.70 4.07 5.30
C LEU A 172 -1.85 4.92 5.87
N PRO A 173 -1.75 6.26 5.92
CA PRO A 173 -2.86 7.12 6.31
C PRO A 173 -4.10 6.95 5.43
N HIS A 174 -3.95 6.79 4.12
CA HIS A 174 -5.07 6.58 3.20
C HIS A 174 -5.84 5.30 3.57
N GLU A 175 -5.14 4.18 3.74
CA GLU A 175 -5.75 2.91 4.16
C GLU A 175 -6.37 2.96 5.57
N LEU A 176 -5.71 3.67 6.50
CA LEU A 176 -6.28 3.95 7.82
C LEU A 176 -7.54 4.83 7.72
N GLY A 177 -7.58 5.76 6.77
CA GLY A 177 -8.72 6.60 6.48
C GLY A 177 -9.93 5.77 6.03
N HIS A 178 -9.72 4.79 5.15
CA HIS A 178 -10.78 3.84 4.81
C HIS A 178 -11.22 2.96 5.98
N HIS A 179 -10.28 2.46 6.78
CA HIS A 179 -10.60 1.69 7.97
C HIS A 179 -11.46 2.51 8.95
N HIS A 180 -11.02 3.74 9.24
CA HIS A 180 -11.74 4.67 10.10
C HIS A 180 -13.12 5.04 9.52
N ASP A 181 -13.23 5.23 8.21
CA ASP A 181 -14.51 5.44 7.54
C ASP A 181 -15.46 4.28 7.82
N ARG A 182 -15.02 3.04 7.58
CA ARG A 182 -15.81 1.85 7.86
C ARG A 182 -16.25 1.82 9.32
N MET A 183 -15.37 2.08 10.28
CA MET A 183 -15.67 1.97 11.71
C MET A 183 -16.62 3.05 12.24
N THR A 184 -16.69 4.18 11.56
CA THR A 184 -17.59 5.30 11.91
C THR A 184 -18.96 5.21 11.24
N THR A 185 -19.19 4.22 10.36
CA THR A 185 -20.53 3.94 9.82
C THR A 185 -21.34 3.01 10.74
N ALA A 186 -22.66 3.16 10.72
CA ALA A 186 -23.56 2.34 11.54
C ALA A 186 -23.48 0.83 11.23
N SER A 187 -23.25 0.46 9.96
CA SER A 187 -23.18 -0.95 9.55
C SER A 187 -21.81 -1.59 9.79
N ARG A 188 -20.74 -0.79 9.77
CA ARG A 188 -19.33 -1.22 9.82
C ARG A 188 -18.94 -2.27 8.76
N ARG A 189 -19.75 -2.45 7.72
CA ARG A 189 -19.50 -3.41 6.64
C ARG A 189 -18.65 -2.81 5.52
N GLN A 190 -18.91 -1.55 5.17
CA GLN A 190 -18.28 -0.86 4.05
C GLN A 190 -17.92 0.57 4.44
N SER A 191 -16.92 1.12 3.76
CA SER A 191 -16.55 2.54 3.82
C SER A 191 -17.60 3.33 3.04
N ALA A 192 -18.39 4.16 3.72
CA ALA A 192 -19.52 4.84 3.09
C ALA A 192 -19.11 6.08 2.29
N ARG A 193 -18.02 6.75 2.69
CA ARG A 193 -17.50 7.95 2.04
C ARG A 193 -16.42 7.64 1.01
N GLY A 194 -15.70 6.53 1.15
CA GLY A 194 -14.80 5.98 0.13
C GLY A 194 -13.52 6.81 -0.11
N GLU A 195 -12.99 6.76 -1.34
CA GLU A 195 -11.73 7.43 -1.77
C GLU A 195 -11.64 8.90 -1.31
N PRO A 196 -12.65 9.77 -1.52
CA PRO A 196 -12.53 11.18 -1.14
C PRO A 196 -12.42 11.42 0.38
N TYR A 197 -12.76 10.43 1.20
CA TYR A 197 -12.54 10.48 2.63
C TYR A 197 -11.15 10.02 3.02
N ALA A 198 -10.71 8.88 2.49
CA ALA A 198 -9.37 8.34 2.71
C ALA A 198 -8.29 9.33 2.27
N GLU A 199 -8.46 9.94 1.10
CA GLU A 199 -7.50 10.90 0.55
C GLU A 199 -7.37 12.15 1.42
N ARG A 200 -8.52 12.72 1.81
CA ARG A 200 -8.55 13.88 2.69
C ARG A 200 -7.96 13.55 4.06
N TYR A 201 -8.23 12.37 4.60
CA TYR A 201 -7.66 11.92 5.86
C TYR A 201 -6.13 11.81 5.74
N ALA A 202 -5.60 11.22 4.66
CA ALA A 202 -4.17 11.13 4.41
C ALA A 202 -3.51 12.52 4.33
N HIS A 203 -4.12 13.46 3.61
CA HIS A 203 -3.63 14.85 3.55
C HIS A 203 -3.61 15.54 4.92
N GLN A 204 -4.66 15.36 5.74
CA GLN A 204 -4.72 15.93 7.09
C GLN A 204 -3.62 15.35 7.99
N VAL A 205 -3.45 14.02 7.97
CA VAL A 205 -2.36 13.36 8.70
C VAL A 205 -1.01 13.88 8.23
N MET A 206 -0.77 13.95 6.92
CA MET A 206 0.48 14.47 6.37
C MET A 206 0.76 15.89 6.86
N ASP A 207 -0.22 16.80 6.82
CA ASP A 207 -0.01 18.19 7.24
C ASP A 207 0.36 18.31 8.73
N VAL A 208 -0.26 17.48 9.59
CA VAL A 208 0.00 17.47 11.03
C VAL A 208 1.34 16.78 11.37
N VAL A 209 1.60 15.64 10.76
CA VAL A 209 2.72 14.75 11.10
C VAL A 209 4.02 15.20 10.44
N TRP A 210 3.96 15.96 9.33
CA TRP A 210 5.12 16.33 8.54
C TRP A 210 6.32 16.87 9.34
N PRO A 211 6.17 17.85 10.25
CA PRO A 211 7.32 18.37 10.99
C PRO A 211 7.99 17.32 11.88
N ALA A 212 7.20 16.42 12.49
CA ALA A 212 7.72 15.33 13.31
C ALA A 212 8.36 14.24 12.45
N TYR A 213 7.75 13.91 11.32
CA TYR A 213 8.28 12.97 10.34
C TYR A 213 9.67 13.42 9.86
N ALA A 214 9.79 14.65 9.37
CA ALA A 214 11.03 15.19 8.82
C ALA A 214 12.17 15.15 9.85
N ARG A 215 11.88 15.47 11.12
CA ARG A 215 12.88 15.38 12.21
C ARG A 215 13.30 13.95 12.52
N ARG A 216 12.39 12.98 12.41
CA ARG A 216 12.59 11.60 12.87
C ARG A 216 13.16 10.67 11.80
N PHE A 217 12.75 10.86 10.55
CA PHE A 217 13.07 9.99 9.42
C PHE A 217 13.96 10.65 8.37
N GLY A 218 14.01 11.99 8.33
CA GLY A 218 14.65 12.75 7.26
C GLY A 218 13.95 12.59 5.91
N LEU A 219 14.51 13.28 4.92
CA LEU A 219 14.29 13.09 3.48
C LEU A 219 15.66 13.03 2.80
#